data_AF-A0A6A4GKF1-F1
#
_entry.id   AF-A0A6A4GKF1-F1
#
_cell.length_a   1.000
_cell.length_b   1.000
_cell.length_c   1.000
_cell.angle_alpha   90.00
_cell.angle_beta   90.00
_cell.angle_gamma   90.00
#
_symmetry.space_group_name_H-M   'P 1'
#
loop_
_entity.id
_entity.type
_entity.pdbx_description
1 polymer ?
#
loop_
_entity_poly.entity_id
_entity_poly.type
_entity_poly.pdbx_seq_one_letter_code
_entity_poly.pdbx_strand_id
1 'polypeptide(L)'
;MSFSEVHLCPLSNNQLIDLSDGVHNILQSPMDESRSYGVLNEALYMHKGILQQEHGVKFMIIPQLRIPWNPRKKSDKRHNIPDIGLGKLPRDGGIRLQGGAEAKVAVECMKSLPSPDTICQDSDFRNALSLASIQGGDQIKSAIKSGFLPDDLSIEWIVMIGPYFVLRYYGPFNEDELLTRGYRPNDSGDAKVSALIKEMKDEARVTTITDPIHILGTPEGAVALHNYLIRSTSLHA
;
A
#
# COMPACT_ATOMS: atom_id res chain seq x y z
N MET A 1 -10.68 -22.73 -5.13
CA MET A 1 -10.82 -22.37 -6.57
C MET A 1 -9.46 -21.84 -7.01
N SER A 2 -8.92 -22.35 -8.11
CA SER A 2 -7.67 -21.83 -8.68
C SER A 2 -8.01 -20.57 -9.49
N PHE A 3 -7.69 -19.39 -8.98
CA PHE A 3 -7.78 -18.16 -9.77
C PHE A 3 -6.57 -18.12 -10.70
N SER A 4 -6.77 -18.38 -12.00
CA SER A 4 -5.75 -18.09 -13.01
C SER A 4 -5.49 -16.59 -13.05
N GLU A 5 -4.23 -16.17 -13.13
CA GLU A 5 -3.90 -14.76 -13.33
C GLU A 5 -4.64 -14.21 -14.56
N VAL A 6 -5.28 -13.07 -14.41
CA VAL A 6 -6.02 -12.44 -15.52
C VAL A 6 -5.00 -11.76 -16.42
N HIS A 7 -4.89 -12.23 -17.67
CA HIS A 7 -4.01 -11.63 -18.67
C HIS A 7 -4.69 -10.50 -19.48
N LEU A 8 -6.01 -10.34 -19.36
CA LEU A 8 -6.78 -9.29 -20.03
C LEU A 8 -7.02 -8.11 -19.09
N CYS A 9 -7.02 -6.89 -19.64
CA CYS A 9 -7.34 -5.69 -18.85
C CYS A 9 -8.77 -5.79 -18.30
N PRO A 10 -8.95 -5.71 -16.96
CA PRO A 10 -10.26 -5.87 -16.34
C PRO A 10 -11.12 -4.59 -16.43
N LEU A 11 -10.48 -3.43 -16.61
CA LEU A 11 -11.18 -2.16 -16.75
C LEU A 11 -11.57 -1.93 -18.21
N SER A 12 -12.77 -1.39 -18.43
CA SER A 12 -13.21 -0.89 -19.73
C SER A 12 -12.39 0.34 -20.16
N ASN A 13 -12.41 0.66 -21.46
CA ASN A 13 -11.73 1.84 -21.98
C ASN A 13 -12.19 3.14 -21.30
N ASN A 14 -13.48 3.28 -20.98
CA ASN A 14 -13.98 4.47 -20.30
C ASN A 14 -13.42 4.57 -18.87
N GLN A 15 -13.38 3.47 -18.13
CA GLN A 15 -12.80 3.44 -16.78
C GLN A 15 -11.30 3.74 -16.78
N LEU A 16 -10.56 3.28 -17.80
CA LEU A 16 -9.15 3.63 -17.97
C LEU A 16 -8.97 5.13 -18.26
N ILE A 17 -9.82 5.71 -19.10
CA ILE A 17 -9.82 7.16 -19.39
C ILE A 17 -10.12 7.94 -18.11
N ASP A 18 -11.17 7.57 -17.36
CA ASP A 18 -11.54 8.24 -16.11
C ASP A 18 -10.39 8.23 -15.09
N LEU A 19 -9.71 7.08 -14.91
CA LEU A 19 -8.54 6.99 -14.05
C LEU A 19 -7.35 7.80 -14.59
N SER A 20 -7.11 7.78 -15.89
CA SER A 20 -6.06 8.57 -16.53
C SER A 20 -6.29 10.07 -16.35
N ASP A 21 -7.54 10.53 -16.44
CA ASP A 21 -7.91 11.92 -16.17
C ASP A 21 -7.70 12.27 -14.68
N GLY A 22 -8.04 11.35 -13.78
CA GLY A 22 -7.68 11.45 -12.36
C GLY A 22 -6.17 11.60 -12.15
N VAL A 23 -5.35 10.77 -12.81
CA VAL A 23 -3.89 10.85 -12.79
C VAL A 23 -3.38 12.18 -13.35
N HIS A 24 -3.96 12.68 -14.44
CA HIS A 24 -3.60 13.99 -14.96
C HIS A 24 -3.88 15.09 -13.94
N ASN A 25 -5.04 15.04 -13.27
CA ASN A 25 -5.46 16.01 -12.27
C ASN A 25 -4.56 16.03 -11.01
N ILE A 26 -4.02 14.87 -10.58
CA ILE A 26 -3.08 14.86 -9.45
C ILE A 26 -1.72 15.47 -9.81
N LEU A 27 -1.36 15.50 -11.10
CA LEU A 27 -0.08 16.02 -11.60
C LEU A 27 -0.14 17.51 -12.00
N GLN A 28 -1.33 18.07 -12.31
CA GLN A 28 -1.49 19.43 -12.87
C GLN A 28 -1.80 20.54 -11.86
N SER A 29 -2.18 20.25 -10.62
CA SER A 29 -2.36 21.28 -9.57
C SER A 29 -1.34 21.08 -8.44
N PRO A 30 -1.28 21.91 -7.37
CA PRO A 30 -0.32 21.64 -6.31
C PRO A 30 -0.48 20.20 -5.83
N MET A 31 0.64 19.46 -5.87
CA MET A 31 0.65 18.04 -5.57
C MET A 31 0.18 17.87 -4.12
N ASP A 32 -0.92 17.14 -3.94
CA ASP A 32 -1.59 16.94 -2.66
C ASP A 32 -1.79 15.44 -2.44
N GLU A 33 -1.38 14.98 -1.26
CA GLU A 33 -1.50 13.60 -0.82
C GLU A 33 -2.97 13.14 -0.86
N SER A 34 -3.90 14.02 -0.49
CA SER A 34 -5.35 13.76 -0.49
C SER A 34 -5.88 13.33 -1.85
N ARG A 35 -5.29 13.88 -2.93
CA ARG A 35 -5.68 13.54 -4.31
C ARG A 35 -5.15 12.18 -4.74
N SER A 36 -3.95 11.82 -4.30
CA SER A 36 -3.37 10.49 -4.54
C SER A 36 -4.25 9.42 -3.87
N TYR A 37 -4.74 9.69 -2.65
CA TYR A 37 -5.73 8.84 -1.98
C TYR A 37 -7.04 8.75 -2.75
N GLY A 38 -7.56 9.88 -3.25
CA GLY A 38 -8.80 9.93 -4.03
C GLY A 38 -8.75 9.00 -5.25
N VAL A 39 -7.70 9.13 -6.07
CA VAL A 39 -7.55 8.33 -7.30
C VAL A 39 -7.30 6.86 -7.00
N LEU A 40 -6.50 6.54 -5.97
CA LEU A 40 -6.31 5.15 -5.55
C LEU A 40 -7.63 4.52 -5.08
N ASN A 41 -8.38 5.24 -4.25
CA ASN A 41 -9.66 4.78 -3.73
C ASN A 41 -10.66 4.55 -4.87
N GLU A 42 -10.72 5.46 -5.84
CA GLU A 42 -11.54 5.31 -7.05
C GLU A 42 -11.16 4.05 -7.85
N ALA A 43 -9.87 3.82 -8.09
CA ALA A 43 -9.39 2.60 -8.75
C ALA A 43 -9.86 1.35 -7.98
N LEU A 44 -9.63 1.31 -6.66
CA LEU A 44 -10.06 0.19 -5.81
C LEU A 44 -11.57 -0.06 -5.90
N TYR A 45 -12.41 0.98 -5.94
CA TYR A 45 -13.86 0.85 -6.10
C TYR A 45 -14.25 0.27 -7.47
N MET A 46 -13.60 0.70 -8.55
CA MET A 46 -13.84 0.15 -9.89
C MET A 46 -13.54 -1.35 -9.91
N HIS A 47 -12.36 -1.75 -9.42
CA HIS A 47 -11.98 -3.16 -9.35
C HIS A 47 -12.89 -3.98 -8.44
N LYS A 48 -13.33 -3.42 -7.30
CA LYS A 48 -14.28 -4.07 -6.41
C LYS A 48 -15.59 -4.43 -7.10
N GLY A 49 -16.14 -3.52 -7.90
CA GLY A 49 -17.37 -3.75 -8.65
C GLY A 49 -17.26 -4.95 -9.58
N ILE A 50 -16.18 -5.01 -10.36
CA ILE A 50 -15.89 -6.08 -11.30
C ILE A 50 -15.70 -7.41 -10.57
N LEU A 51 -14.82 -7.43 -9.57
CA LEU A 51 -14.50 -8.64 -8.78
C LEU A 51 -15.73 -9.24 -8.10
N GLN A 52 -16.62 -8.39 -7.60
CA GLN A 52 -17.85 -8.85 -6.98
C GLN A 52 -18.82 -9.44 -8.02
N GLN A 53 -18.93 -8.85 -9.21
CA GLN A 53 -19.84 -9.29 -10.26
C GLN A 53 -19.35 -10.54 -10.98
N GLU A 54 -18.07 -10.58 -11.35
CA GLU A 54 -17.51 -11.63 -12.20
C GLU A 54 -16.95 -12.82 -11.42
N HIS A 55 -16.40 -12.57 -10.22
CA HIS A 55 -15.68 -13.59 -9.45
C HIS A 55 -16.32 -13.88 -8.08
N GLY A 56 -17.38 -13.15 -7.70
CA GLY A 56 -18.02 -13.28 -6.38
C GLY A 56 -17.11 -12.88 -5.21
N VAL A 57 -16.00 -12.22 -5.49
CA VAL A 57 -15.02 -11.79 -4.49
C VAL A 57 -15.57 -10.58 -3.75
N LYS A 58 -15.68 -10.69 -2.42
CA LYS A 58 -16.22 -9.63 -1.55
C LYS A 58 -15.17 -9.13 -0.59
N PHE A 59 -14.87 -7.84 -0.70
CA PHE A 59 -14.02 -7.13 0.25
C PHE A 59 -14.55 -5.72 0.50
N MET A 60 -13.99 -5.09 1.53
CA MET A 60 -14.27 -3.74 1.95
C MET A 60 -13.02 -2.89 1.78
N ILE A 61 -13.24 -1.65 1.39
CA ILE A 61 -12.24 -0.60 1.37
C ILE A 61 -12.51 0.24 2.63
N ILE A 62 -11.51 0.34 3.51
CA ILE A 62 -11.61 1.04 4.79
C ILE A 62 -10.73 2.28 4.67
N PRO A 63 -11.31 3.49 4.54
CA PRO A 63 -10.59 4.67 4.06
C PRO A 63 -9.61 5.28 5.07
N GLN A 64 -9.56 4.78 6.31
CA GLN A 64 -8.53 5.09 7.30
C GLN A 64 -8.78 4.25 8.57
N LEU A 65 -7.84 3.39 9.00
CA LEU A 65 -7.98 2.67 10.27
C LEU A 65 -7.09 3.27 11.35
N ARG A 66 -7.67 3.63 12.50
CA ARG A 66 -6.84 4.00 13.64
C ARG A 66 -6.36 2.74 14.36
N ILE A 67 -5.18 2.24 13.98
CA ILE A 67 -4.60 1.03 14.57
C ILE A 67 -3.62 1.44 15.68
N PRO A 68 -3.85 1.05 16.95
CA PRO A 68 -2.88 1.31 18.01
C PRO A 68 -1.60 0.50 17.74
N TRP A 69 -0.43 1.12 17.97
CA TRP A 69 0.85 0.41 17.86
C TRP A 69 1.00 -0.67 18.94
N ASN A 70 0.63 -0.32 20.18
CA ASN A 70 0.54 -1.28 21.28
C ASN A 70 -0.94 -1.55 21.62
N PRO A 71 -1.47 -2.75 21.33
CA PRO A 71 -2.87 -3.08 21.58
C PRO A 71 -3.23 -3.04 23.08
N ARG A 72 -2.25 -3.21 23.97
CA ARG A 72 -2.45 -3.16 25.44
C ARG A 72 -2.54 -1.73 25.98
N LYS A 73 -2.19 -0.71 25.19
CA LYS A 73 -2.19 0.69 25.62
C LYS A 73 -3.24 1.50 24.83
N LYS A 74 -4.46 1.62 25.38
CA LYS A 74 -5.56 2.37 24.74
C LYS A 74 -5.24 3.84 24.46
N SER A 75 -4.31 4.43 25.22
CA SER A 75 -3.85 5.80 25.03
C SER A 75 -2.67 5.94 24.07
N ASP A 76 -2.28 4.87 23.36
CA ASP A 76 -1.13 4.92 22.44
C ASP A 76 -1.40 5.87 21.28
N LYS A 77 -0.97 7.12 21.45
CA LYS A 77 -1.05 8.18 20.44
C LYS A 77 -0.07 7.95 19.30
N ARG A 78 0.78 6.93 19.35
CA ARG A 78 1.69 6.56 18.26
C ARG A 78 1.01 5.75 17.15
N HIS A 79 -0.31 5.56 17.24
CA HIS A 79 -1.16 4.91 16.24
C HIS A 79 -0.64 5.06 14.80
N ASN A 80 -0.57 3.92 14.12
CA ASN A 80 -0.31 3.86 12.69
C ASN A 80 -1.66 3.89 12.00
N ILE A 81 -1.75 4.78 11.05
CA ILE A 81 -2.94 4.97 10.24
C ILE A 81 -2.56 4.39 8.89
N PRO A 82 -3.05 3.20 8.48
CA PRO A 82 -3.00 2.84 7.08
C PRO A 82 -3.88 3.81 6.31
N ASP A 83 -3.36 4.23 5.17
CA ASP A 83 -4.08 5.16 4.32
C ASP A 83 -5.34 4.50 3.78
N ILE A 84 -5.23 3.22 3.38
CA ILE A 84 -6.38 2.41 2.99
C ILE A 84 -6.21 0.97 3.52
N GLY A 85 -7.19 0.48 4.26
CA GLY A 85 -7.28 -0.93 4.64
C GLY A 85 -8.15 -1.73 3.66
N LEU A 86 -7.71 -2.92 3.28
CA LEU A 86 -8.52 -3.87 2.52
C LEU A 86 -8.89 -5.04 3.43
N GLY A 87 -10.17 -5.37 3.52
CA GLY A 87 -10.59 -6.40 4.48
C GLY A 87 -12.02 -6.88 4.36
N LYS A 88 -12.49 -7.58 5.39
CA LYS A 88 -13.85 -8.12 5.51
C LYS A 88 -14.42 -7.93 6.92
N LEU A 89 -15.74 -7.89 7.01
CA LEU A 89 -16.49 -8.09 8.25
C LEU A 89 -16.94 -9.54 8.30
N PRO A 90 -16.30 -10.43 9.09
CA PRO A 90 -16.83 -11.75 9.35
C PRO A 90 -18.13 -11.66 10.15
N ARG A 91 -18.83 -12.79 10.27
CA ARG A 91 -20.09 -12.88 11.04
C ARG A 91 -19.93 -12.54 12.53
N ASP A 92 -18.71 -12.63 13.05
CA ASP A 92 -18.36 -12.25 14.42
C ASP A 92 -18.39 -10.72 14.66
N GLY A 93 -18.60 -9.93 13.60
CA GLY A 93 -18.64 -8.47 13.67
C GLY A 93 -17.25 -7.81 13.82
N GLY A 94 -16.17 -8.60 13.82
CA GLY A 94 -14.81 -8.09 13.84
C GLY A 94 -14.41 -7.48 12.50
N ILE A 95 -13.32 -6.70 12.46
CA ILE A 95 -12.67 -6.32 11.21
C ILE A 95 -11.50 -7.28 11.01
N ARG A 96 -11.37 -7.86 9.81
CA ARG A 96 -10.17 -8.61 9.42
C ARG A 96 -9.58 -8.00 8.17
N LEU A 97 -8.35 -7.56 8.25
CA LEU A 97 -7.61 -7.06 7.09
C LEU A 97 -7.06 -8.24 6.28
N GLN A 98 -6.83 -7.96 5.02
CA GLN A 98 -6.29 -8.88 4.02
C GLN A 98 -5.15 -8.24 3.21
N GLY A 99 -4.92 -6.95 3.42
CA GLY A 99 -3.98 -6.10 2.71
C GLY A 99 -4.33 -4.64 2.95
N GLY A 100 -3.71 -3.77 2.17
CA GLY A 100 -3.93 -2.34 2.28
C GLY A 100 -3.05 -1.56 1.32
N ALA A 101 -3.05 -0.25 1.50
CA ALA A 101 -2.21 0.65 0.73
C ALA A 101 -1.61 1.73 1.62
N GLU A 102 -0.38 2.11 1.27
CA GLU A 102 0.28 3.34 1.66
C GLU A 102 0.39 4.21 0.40
N ALA A 103 -0.13 5.44 0.45
CA ALA A 103 0.04 6.38 -0.63
C ALA A 103 0.76 7.65 -0.16
N LYS A 104 1.54 8.25 -1.04
CA LYS A 104 2.20 9.53 -0.81
C LYS A 104 2.01 10.44 -2.00
N VAL A 105 2.17 11.73 -1.73
CA VAL A 105 2.11 12.80 -2.72
C VAL A 105 3.05 12.51 -3.90
N ALA A 106 2.62 12.92 -5.10
CA ALA A 106 3.49 12.91 -6.26
C ALA A 106 4.75 13.77 -6.03
N VAL A 107 5.84 13.42 -6.72
CA VAL A 107 7.08 14.20 -6.73
C VAL A 107 7.25 14.90 -8.07
N GLU A 108 8.05 15.96 -8.12
CA GLU A 108 8.14 16.88 -9.27
C GLU A 108 8.47 16.18 -10.60
N CYS A 109 9.34 15.16 -10.58
CA CYS A 109 9.73 14.38 -11.75
C CYS A 109 8.55 13.66 -12.43
N MET A 110 7.42 13.48 -11.74
CA MET A 110 6.22 12.81 -12.25
C MET A 110 5.36 13.68 -13.16
N LYS A 111 5.58 15.00 -13.24
CA LYS A 111 4.71 15.90 -14.02
C LYS A 111 4.62 15.54 -15.50
N SER A 112 5.70 15.01 -16.06
CA SER A 112 5.74 14.54 -17.45
C SER A 112 5.30 13.09 -17.63
N LEU A 113 4.83 12.44 -16.55
CA LEU A 113 4.48 11.03 -16.48
C LEU A 113 5.53 10.12 -17.16
N PRO A 114 6.81 10.16 -16.70
CA PRO A 114 7.87 9.34 -17.27
C PRO A 114 7.56 7.83 -17.21
N SER A 115 8.19 7.04 -18.08
CA SER A 115 8.04 5.57 -18.03
C SER A 115 8.53 4.99 -16.70
N PRO A 116 8.07 3.79 -16.30
CA PRO A 116 8.56 3.09 -15.11
C PRO A 116 10.10 2.97 -15.05
N ASP A 117 10.74 2.68 -16.19
CA ASP A 117 12.21 2.57 -16.29
C ASP A 117 12.92 3.92 -16.08
N THR A 118 12.26 5.01 -16.47
CA THR A 118 12.83 6.35 -16.30
C THR A 118 12.67 6.82 -14.86
N ILE A 119 11.48 6.65 -14.29
CA ILE A 119 11.20 7.16 -12.94
C ILE A 119 11.96 6.40 -11.85
N CYS A 120 12.26 5.11 -12.06
CA CYS A 120 13.00 4.31 -11.08
C CYS A 120 14.44 4.81 -10.86
N GLN A 121 14.98 5.61 -11.78
CA GLN A 121 16.31 6.22 -11.65
C GLN A 121 16.29 7.53 -10.85
N ASP A 122 15.12 8.18 -10.76
CA ASP A 122 14.96 9.45 -10.06
C ASP A 122 15.16 9.28 -8.55
N SER A 123 15.97 10.14 -7.94
CA SER A 123 16.31 10.04 -6.52
C SER A 123 15.14 10.40 -5.61
N ASP A 124 14.31 11.37 -6.01
CA ASP A 124 13.21 11.83 -5.16
C ASP A 124 12.10 10.79 -5.13
N PHE A 125 11.80 10.17 -6.27
CA PHE A 125 10.91 9.02 -6.32
C PHE A 125 11.43 7.85 -5.47
N ARG A 126 12.69 7.46 -5.61
CA ARG A 126 13.29 6.37 -4.82
C ARG A 126 13.21 6.65 -3.32
N ASN A 127 13.54 7.88 -2.91
CA ASN A 127 13.48 8.29 -1.52
C ASN A 127 12.03 8.27 -0.99
N ALA A 128 11.07 8.78 -1.76
CA ALA A 128 9.67 8.75 -1.39
C ALA A 128 9.14 7.31 -1.27
N LEU A 129 9.45 6.46 -2.25
CA LEU A 129 9.04 5.05 -2.27
C LEU A 129 9.64 4.27 -1.09
N SER A 130 10.91 4.50 -0.80
CA SER A 130 11.60 3.90 0.34
C SER A 130 10.96 4.28 1.67
N LEU A 131 10.68 5.57 1.88
CA LEU A 131 10.00 6.06 3.09
C LEU A 131 8.57 5.53 3.22
N ALA A 132 7.83 5.45 2.12
CA ALA A 132 6.49 4.87 2.10
C ALA A 132 6.54 3.36 2.38
N SER A 133 7.56 2.65 1.88
CA SER A 133 7.72 1.21 2.14
C SER A 133 7.98 0.93 3.62
N ILE A 134 8.83 1.73 4.27
CA ILE A 134 9.06 1.63 5.72
C ILE A 134 7.75 1.90 6.50
N GLN A 135 6.96 2.89 6.08
CA GLN A 135 5.66 3.19 6.68
C GLN A 135 4.65 2.05 6.52
N GLY A 136 4.54 1.47 5.33
CA GLY A 136 3.70 0.30 5.08
C GLY A 136 4.09 -0.88 5.98
N GLY A 137 5.39 -1.16 6.13
CA GLY A 137 5.89 -2.18 7.06
C GLY A 137 5.48 -1.91 8.51
N ASP A 138 5.60 -0.67 8.98
CA ASP A 138 5.15 -0.28 10.32
C ASP A 138 3.62 -0.46 10.48
N GLN A 139 2.82 -0.19 9.45
CA GLN A 139 1.37 -0.39 9.52
C GLN A 139 1.00 -1.86 9.63
N ILE A 140 1.64 -2.72 8.84
CA ILE A 140 1.40 -4.17 8.86
C ILE A 140 1.75 -4.74 10.24
N LYS A 141 2.93 -4.41 10.79
CA LYS A 141 3.31 -4.82 12.15
C LYS A 141 2.29 -4.38 13.21
N SER A 142 1.77 -3.15 13.08
CA SER A 142 0.73 -2.63 13.98
C SER A 142 -0.59 -3.39 13.87
N ALA A 143 -0.99 -3.74 12.65
CA ALA A 143 -2.20 -4.50 12.37
C ALA A 143 -2.10 -5.94 12.87
N ILE A 144 -0.94 -6.59 12.70
CA ILE A 144 -0.64 -7.92 13.25
C ILE A 144 -0.77 -7.90 14.77
N LYS A 145 -0.08 -6.98 15.45
CA LYS A 145 -0.16 -6.83 16.91
C LYS A 145 -1.57 -6.59 17.42
N SER A 146 -2.39 -5.91 16.63
CA SER A 146 -3.78 -5.60 16.98
C SER A 146 -4.76 -6.72 16.60
N GLY A 147 -4.28 -7.84 16.04
CA GLY A 147 -5.10 -8.98 15.64
C GLY A 147 -5.93 -8.76 14.37
N PHE A 148 -5.60 -7.73 13.57
CA PHE A 148 -6.28 -7.46 12.30
C PHE A 148 -5.69 -8.23 11.12
N LEU A 149 -4.40 -8.59 11.20
CA LEU A 149 -3.67 -9.41 10.23
C LEU A 149 -3.05 -10.62 10.94
N PRO A 150 -2.81 -11.74 10.24
CA PRO A 150 -2.05 -12.87 10.79
C PRO A 150 -0.57 -12.54 10.95
N ASP A 151 0.08 -13.14 11.94
CA ASP A 151 1.51 -12.97 12.24
C ASP A 151 2.41 -13.97 11.49
N ASP A 152 1.84 -15.05 10.95
CA ASP A 152 2.55 -16.16 10.33
C ASP A 152 2.65 -16.09 8.79
N LEU A 153 2.12 -15.03 8.17
CA LEU A 153 2.08 -14.88 6.72
C LEU A 153 2.80 -13.62 6.23
N SER A 154 3.36 -13.70 5.02
CA SER A 154 3.72 -12.51 4.26
C SER A 154 2.46 -11.80 3.76
N ILE A 155 2.41 -10.48 3.93
CA ILE A 155 1.29 -9.65 3.51
C ILE A 155 1.72 -8.79 2.32
N GLU A 156 0.99 -8.89 1.21
CA GLU A 156 1.15 -8.01 0.05
C GLU A 156 0.47 -6.66 0.33
N TRP A 157 1.12 -5.56 -0.04
CA TRP A 157 0.66 -4.19 0.22
C TRP A 157 0.95 -3.30 -0.98
N ILE A 158 0.04 -2.37 -1.26
CA ILE A 158 0.25 -1.34 -2.29
C ILE A 158 1.10 -0.23 -1.68
N VAL A 159 2.21 0.13 -2.33
CA VAL A 159 2.98 1.33 -1.99
C VAL A 159 2.95 2.26 -3.19
N MET A 160 2.31 3.41 -3.04
CA MET A 160 2.01 4.36 -4.12
C MET A 160 2.65 5.72 -3.87
N ILE A 161 3.33 6.28 -4.87
CA ILE A 161 3.87 7.64 -4.88
C ILE A 161 3.30 8.36 -6.11
N GLY A 162 2.45 9.37 -5.89
CA GLY A 162 1.69 9.96 -6.98
C GLY A 162 0.90 8.86 -7.73
N PRO A 163 0.91 8.80 -9.08
CA PRO A 163 0.21 7.76 -9.83
C PRO A 163 0.93 6.42 -9.93
N TYR A 164 2.18 6.35 -9.47
CA TYR A 164 3.02 5.16 -9.58
C TYR A 164 2.83 4.29 -8.34
N PHE A 165 2.74 2.99 -8.53
CA PHE A 165 2.66 2.05 -7.42
C PHE A 165 3.49 0.80 -7.66
N VAL A 166 3.88 0.19 -6.55
CA VAL A 166 4.49 -1.13 -6.50
C VAL A 166 3.67 -2.00 -5.56
N LEU A 167 3.72 -3.32 -5.78
CA LEU A 167 3.15 -4.31 -4.87
C LEU A 167 4.30 -4.93 -4.08
N ARG A 168 4.33 -4.71 -2.77
CA ARG A 168 5.40 -5.19 -1.89
C ARG A 168 4.91 -6.22 -0.90
N TYR A 169 5.68 -7.28 -0.73
CA TYR A 169 5.47 -8.25 0.33
C TYR A 169 6.22 -7.84 1.59
N TYR A 170 5.55 -8.01 2.73
CA TYR A 170 6.09 -7.73 4.05
C TYR A 170 5.94 -8.96 4.94
N GLY A 171 6.96 -9.26 5.74
CA GLY A 171 6.95 -10.40 6.65
C GLY A 171 7.07 -11.76 5.94
N PRO A 172 6.80 -12.88 6.63
CA PRO A 172 6.37 -12.94 8.03
C PRO A 172 7.40 -12.28 8.96
N PHE A 173 6.94 -11.65 10.03
CA PHE A 173 7.81 -10.93 10.97
C PHE A 173 8.08 -11.78 12.19
N ASN A 174 9.33 -11.81 12.66
CA ASN A 174 9.64 -12.38 13.97
C ASN A 174 9.25 -11.42 15.12
N GLU A 175 9.34 -11.91 16.37
CA GLU A 175 8.95 -11.13 17.55
C GLU A 175 9.70 -9.80 17.67
N ASP A 176 11.01 -9.79 17.40
CA ASP A 176 11.85 -8.59 17.49
C ASP A 176 11.47 -7.56 16.40
N GLU A 177 11.22 -8.03 15.19
CA GLU A 177 10.76 -7.20 14.07
C GLU A 177 9.40 -6.59 14.37
N LEU A 178 8.47 -7.33 14.97
CA LEU A 178 7.18 -6.80 15.38
C LEU A 178 7.34 -5.68 16.40
N LEU A 179 8.32 -5.76 17.31
CA LEU A 179 8.58 -4.75 18.33
C LEU A 179 9.17 -3.44 17.80
N THR A 180 9.84 -3.47 16.65
CA THR A 180 10.54 -2.34 16.06
C THR A 180 9.69 -1.55 15.07
N ARG A 181 9.88 -0.23 15.09
CA ARG A 181 9.26 0.71 14.17
C ARG A 181 10.31 1.50 13.42
N GLY A 182 10.19 1.60 12.10
CA GLY A 182 11.19 2.26 11.25
C GLY A 182 10.93 3.75 11.02
N TYR A 183 9.67 4.17 10.85
CA TYR A 183 9.39 5.51 10.35
C TYR A 183 9.40 6.60 11.44
N ARG A 184 8.60 6.44 12.51
CA ARG A 184 8.50 7.45 13.58
C ARG A 184 9.52 7.21 14.71
N PRO A 185 9.82 8.22 15.55
CA PRO A 185 10.72 8.05 16.67
C PRO A 185 10.28 6.87 17.54
N ASN A 186 11.22 5.96 17.80
CA ASN A 186 11.03 4.97 18.83
C ASN A 186 11.23 5.65 20.18
N ASP A 187 10.21 5.61 21.05
CA ASP A 187 10.35 6.06 22.45
C ASP A 187 11.25 5.11 23.26
N SER A 188 11.65 3.97 22.71
CA SER A 188 12.71 3.18 23.32
C SER A 188 14.00 3.98 23.18
N GLY A 189 14.46 4.58 24.29
CA GLY A 189 15.76 5.27 24.42
C GLY A 189 16.98 4.37 24.20
N ASP A 190 16.84 3.31 23.39
CA ASP A 190 17.93 2.43 22.98
C ASP A 190 18.61 3.03 21.75
N ALA A 191 19.79 3.60 21.99
CA ALA A 191 20.62 4.20 20.97
C ALA A 191 20.96 3.21 19.83
N LYS A 192 21.00 1.90 20.11
CA LYS A 192 21.27 0.87 19.10
C LYS A 192 20.12 0.72 18.10
N VAL A 193 18.88 0.72 18.58
CA VAL A 193 17.68 0.64 17.73
C VAL A 193 17.55 1.90 16.87
N SER A 194 17.84 3.07 17.45
CA SER A 194 17.81 4.33 16.70
C SER A 194 18.92 4.42 15.64
N ALA A 195 20.13 3.92 15.93
CA ALA A 195 21.22 3.84 14.98
C ALA A 195 20.91 2.89 13.82
N LEU A 196 20.36 1.70 14.12
CA LEU A 196 19.93 0.73 13.12
C LEU A 196 18.84 1.30 12.20
N ILE A 197 17.86 2.03 12.74
CA ILE A 197 16.82 2.67 11.93
C ILE A 197 17.39 3.77 11.03
N LYS A 198 18.36 4.51 11.53
CA LYS A 198 19.04 5.53 10.73
C LYS A 198 19.84 4.89 9.60
N GLU A 199 20.58 3.81 9.90
CA GLU A 199 21.31 3.01 8.92
C GLU A 199 20.35 2.40 7.88
N MET A 200 19.23 1.80 8.29
CA MET A 200 18.19 1.32 7.38
C MET A 200 17.63 2.44 6.51
N LYS A 201 17.40 3.65 7.05
CA LYS A 201 16.95 4.80 6.25
C LYS A 201 18.01 5.29 5.27
N ASP A 202 19.28 5.23 5.66
CA ASP A 202 20.41 5.65 4.83
C ASP A 202 20.72 4.60 3.74
N GLU A 203 20.64 3.31 4.03
CA GLU A 203 20.72 2.21 3.07
C GLU A 203 19.51 2.16 2.13
N ALA A 204 18.31 2.44 2.66
CA ALA A 204 17.08 2.48 1.88
C ALA A 204 17.04 3.68 0.90
N ARG A 205 17.92 4.68 1.05
CA ARG A 205 18.15 5.75 0.06
C ARG A 205 19.05 5.29 -1.11
N VAL A 206 19.78 4.18 -0.93
CA VAL A 206 20.77 3.66 -1.89
C VAL A 206 20.24 2.42 -2.63
N THR A 207 19.15 1.81 -2.17
CA THR A 207 18.67 0.54 -2.72
C THR A 207 18.09 0.69 -4.12
N THR A 208 18.46 -0.22 -5.01
CA THR A 208 17.83 -0.40 -6.32
C THR A 208 16.39 -0.87 -6.14
N ILE A 209 15.43 -0.23 -6.82
CA ILE A 209 14.05 -0.72 -6.88
C ILE A 209 14.05 -1.97 -7.76
N THR A 210 13.75 -3.13 -7.19
CA THR A 210 13.64 -4.40 -7.92
C THR A 210 12.20 -4.77 -8.24
N ASP A 211 11.23 -4.15 -7.56
CA ASP A 211 9.81 -4.41 -7.78
C ASP A 211 9.34 -3.79 -9.10
N PRO A 212 8.47 -4.46 -9.86
CA PRO A 212 7.81 -3.85 -11.00
C PRO A 212 7.04 -2.60 -10.58
N ILE A 213 7.29 -1.50 -11.28
CA ILE A 213 6.57 -0.23 -11.09
C ILE A 213 5.42 -0.17 -12.10
N HIS A 214 4.22 0.08 -11.59
CA HIS A 214 3.01 0.22 -12.37
C HIS A 214 2.47 1.65 -12.29
N ILE A 215 1.63 2.02 -13.24
CA ILE A 215 1.00 3.36 -13.30
C ILE A 215 -0.51 3.18 -13.27
N LEU A 216 -1.21 3.89 -12.37
CA LEU A 216 -2.67 3.94 -12.39
C LEU A 216 -3.19 4.52 -13.72
N GLY A 217 -4.35 4.06 -14.16
CA GLY A 217 -4.95 4.49 -15.43
C GLY A 217 -4.35 3.83 -16.68
N THR A 218 -3.34 2.95 -16.53
CA THR A 218 -2.81 2.13 -17.63
C THR A 218 -3.40 0.72 -17.60
N PRO A 219 -3.52 0.03 -18.77
CA PRO A 219 -3.94 -1.37 -18.81
C PRO A 219 -3.10 -2.28 -17.91
N GLU A 220 -1.77 -2.11 -17.94
CA GLU A 220 -0.83 -2.91 -17.15
C GLU A 220 -1.03 -2.69 -15.65
N GLY A 221 -1.22 -1.43 -15.23
CA GLY A 221 -1.53 -1.09 -13.85
C GLY A 221 -2.90 -1.65 -13.40
N ALA A 222 -3.91 -1.61 -14.27
CA ALA A 222 -5.21 -2.21 -13.98
C ALA A 222 -5.10 -3.73 -13.77
N VAL A 223 -4.36 -4.43 -14.63
CA VAL A 223 -4.12 -5.87 -14.49
C VAL A 223 -3.40 -6.18 -13.16
N ALA A 224 -2.33 -5.44 -12.85
CA ALA A 224 -1.56 -5.64 -11.62
C ALA A 224 -2.43 -5.44 -10.37
N LEU A 225 -3.19 -4.34 -10.32
CA LEU A 225 -4.07 -4.02 -9.19
C LEU A 225 -5.20 -5.06 -9.03
N HIS A 226 -5.80 -5.51 -10.13
CA HIS A 226 -6.85 -6.53 -10.09
C HIS A 226 -6.32 -7.88 -9.58
N ASN A 227 -5.15 -8.31 -10.08
CA ASN A 227 -4.53 -9.56 -9.63
C ASN A 227 -4.14 -9.50 -8.15
N TYR A 228 -3.63 -8.36 -7.67
CA TYR A 228 -3.42 -8.12 -6.24
C TYR A 228 -4.70 -8.31 -5.41
N LEU A 229 -5.82 -7.74 -5.86
CA LEU A 229 -7.09 -7.84 -5.15
C LEU A 229 -7.64 -9.28 -5.11
N ILE A 230 -7.45 -10.07 -6.17
CA ILE A 230 -7.77 -11.50 -6.17
C ILE A 230 -6.89 -12.26 -5.16
N ARG A 231 -5.58 -12.02 -5.16
CA ARG A 231 -4.63 -12.71 -4.27
C ARG A 231 -4.89 -12.39 -2.79
N SER A 232 -4.97 -11.10 -2.46
CA SER A 232 -5.19 -10.61 -1.09
C SER A 232 -6.49 -11.15 -0.50
N THR A 233 -7.57 -11.20 -1.29
CA THR A 233 -8.86 -11.72 -0.82
C THR A 233 -8.88 -13.24 -0.65
N SER A 234 -8.04 -13.97 -1.39
CA SER A 234 -7.90 -15.43 -1.32
C SER A 234 -7.05 -15.91 -0.14
N LEU A 235 -6.10 -15.10 0.33
CA LEU A 235 -5.16 -15.44 1.42
C LEU A 235 -5.82 -15.72 2.78
N HIS A 236 -7.10 -15.37 2.96
CA HIS A 236 -7.80 -15.54 4.23
C HIS A 236 -9.20 -16.15 4.11
N ALA A 237 -9.50 -16.83 2.99
CA ALA A 237 -10.74 -17.58 2.79
C ALA A 237 -10.65 -18.94 3.50
#